data_AF-A9NRX2-F1
#
_entry.id   AF-A9NRX2-F1
#
_cell.length_a   1.000
_cell.length_b   1.000
_cell.length_c   1.000
_cell.angle_alpha   90.00
_cell.angle_beta   90.00
_cell.angle_gamma   90.00
#
_symmetry.space_group_name_H-M   'P 1'
#
loop_
_entity.id
_entity.type
_entity.pdbx_description
1 polymer ?
#
loop_
_entity_poly.entity_id
_entity_poly.type
_entity_poly.pdbx_seq_one_letter_code
_entity_poly.pdbx_strand_id
1 'polypeptide(L)'
;MQNSQEELPGAAALASFYREDETKREFTEDLRGILEVIAGTGKYWHDWAMLKSLLSFRLKQVLTEYYESHMAGDIGSRQNLISGETYPDLVKRLDQALDSFVEGPPFTVQRLCEILLKPQSIYPNIAKASLALEKILLVTSTLPVCVDPYPSLPLSNSSAHEEVVGSQEQNLGSPKQNGIQDPVAIVDVEMVDAITEDEEKAETTEQHEQLDSMTEEPSEISSDGDTILAPVNGVNAAVDT
;
A
#
# COMPACT_ATOMS: atom_id res chain seq x y z
N MET A 1 25.39 -30.36 26.91
CA MET A 1 25.61 -29.11 26.17
C MET A 1 24.35 -28.87 25.35
N GLN A 2 23.44 -28.03 25.83
CA GLN A 2 22.26 -27.66 25.03
C GLN A 2 22.74 -26.88 23.82
N ASN A 3 22.35 -27.36 22.64
CA ASN A 3 22.53 -26.69 21.37
C ASN A 3 21.54 -25.51 21.36
N SER A 4 21.91 -24.39 21.98
CA SER A 4 21.16 -23.14 21.84
C SER A 4 21.41 -22.58 20.45
N GLN A 5 20.80 -23.21 19.43
CA GLN A 5 20.50 -22.46 18.22
C GLN A 5 19.56 -21.35 18.67
N GLU A 6 20.10 -20.15 18.78
CA GLU A 6 19.36 -18.92 19.07
C GLU A 6 18.33 -18.77 17.94
N GLU A 7 17.09 -19.17 18.20
CA GLU A 7 16.01 -19.00 17.23
C GLU A 7 15.79 -17.51 17.01
N LEU A 8 15.68 -17.11 15.75
CA LEU A 8 15.48 -15.72 15.38
C LEU A 8 14.22 -15.15 16.07
N PRO A 9 14.26 -13.91 16.58
CA PRO A 9 13.09 -13.28 17.18
C PRO A 9 11.86 -13.33 16.26
N GLY A 10 10.71 -13.74 16.79
CA GLY A 10 9.47 -13.87 16.02
C GLY A 10 9.40 -15.07 15.07
N ALA A 11 10.45 -15.90 14.93
CA ALA A 11 10.43 -17.04 14.02
C ALA A 11 9.33 -18.07 14.34
N ALA A 12 9.12 -18.38 15.62
CA ALA A 12 8.04 -19.28 16.04
C ALA A 12 6.65 -18.70 15.73
N ALA A 13 6.45 -17.40 15.92
CA ALA A 13 5.21 -16.72 15.58
C ALA A 13 4.97 -16.74 14.06
N LEU A 14 6.00 -16.46 13.26
CA LEU A 14 5.93 -16.48 11.81
C LEU A 14 5.63 -17.89 11.25
N ALA A 15 6.27 -18.92 11.81
CA ALA A 15 6.03 -20.31 11.42
C ALA A 15 4.61 -20.76 11.78
N SER A 16 4.10 -20.34 12.94
CA SER A 16 2.72 -20.62 13.35
C SER A 16 1.72 -19.91 12.44
N PHE A 17 1.92 -18.62 12.19
CA PHE A 17 1.14 -17.82 11.25
C PHE A 17 1.07 -18.45 9.86
N TYR A 18 2.20 -18.96 9.34
CA TYR A 18 2.26 -19.57 8.02
C TYR A 18 1.42 -20.85 7.90
N ARG A 19 1.33 -21.64 8.98
CA ARG A 19 0.55 -22.89 9.03
C ARG A 19 -0.94 -22.67 9.33
N GLU A 20 -1.27 -21.52 9.91
CA GLU A 20 -2.62 -21.19 10.31
C GLU A 20 -3.54 -20.94 9.10
N ASP A 21 -4.81 -21.29 9.27
CA ASP A 21 -5.88 -20.97 8.33
C ASP A 21 -6.00 -19.45 8.15
N GLU A 22 -6.24 -18.97 6.92
CA GLU A 22 -6.29 -17.53 6.61
C GLU A 22 -7.28 -16.74 7.49
N THR A 23 -8.38 -17.37 7.91
CA THR A 23 -9.43 -16.73 8.73
C THR A 23 -9.04 -16.50 10.19
N LYS A 24 -7.99 -17.17 10.67
CA LYS A 24 -7.48 -17.07 12.05
C LYS A 24 -6.18 -16.29 12.14
N ARG A 25 -5.62 -15.88 11.01
CA ARG A 25 -4.39 -15.09 10.97
C ARG A 25 -4.62 -13.71 11.57
N GLU A 26 -3.72 -13.32 12.46
CA GLU A 26 -3.71 -12.01 13.10
C GLU A 26 -2.32 -11.39 12.95
N PHE A 27 -2.28 -10.06 12.81
CA PHE A 27 -1.02 -9.31 12.79
C PHE A 27 -0.55 -9.00 14.21
N THR A 28 0.12 -9.97 14.84
CA THR A 28 0.62 -9.87 16.22
C THR A 28 1.86 -8.99 16.34
N GLU A 29 2.22 -8.60 17.56
CA GLU A 29 3.40 -7.76 17.83
C GLU A 29 4.72 -8.44 17.47
N ASP A 30 4.83 -9.77 17.57
CA ASP A 30 6.01 -10.49 17.10
C ASP A 30 6.19 -10.37 15.58
N LEU A 31 5.09 -10.49 14.82
CA LEU A 31 5.09 -10.34 13.36
C LEU A 31 5.37 -8.88 12.96
N ARG A 32 4.83 -7.92 13.72
CA ARG A 32 5.16 -6.50 13.58
C ARG A 32 6.65 -6.27 13.77
N GLY A 33 7.24 -6.83 14.83
CA GLY A 33 8.66 -6.71 15.13
C GLY A 33 9.55 -7.17 13.98
N ILE A 34 9.20 -8.26 13.30
CA ILE A 34 9.90 -8.72 12.09
C ILE A 34 9.86 -7.65 10.99
N LEU A 35 8.69 -7.07 10.71
CA LEU A 35 8.57 -6.04 9.68
C LEU A 35 9.29 -4.75 10.08
N GLU A 36 9.32 -4.38 11.37
CA GLU A 36 10.05 -3.21 11.87
C GLU A 36 11.56 -3.37 11.71
N VAL A 37 12.08 -4.57 11.95
CA VAL A 37 13.48 -4.92 11.72
C VAL A 37 13.83 -4.75 10.23
N ILE A 38 13.00 -5.29 9.34
CA ILE A 38 13.21 -5.19 7.89
C ILE A 38 13.10 -3.73 7.43
N ALA A 39 12.13 -2.97 7.94
CA ALA A 39 11.97 -1.55 7.63
C ALA A 39 13.16 -0.70 8.09
N GLY A 40 13.77 -1.05 9.24
CA GLY A 40 14.92 -0.33 9.79
C GLY A 40 16.25 -0.67 9.11
N THR A 41 16.39 -1.89 8.57
CA THR A 41 17.68 -2.40 8.08
C THR A 41 17.75 -2.61 6.57
N GLY A 42 16.61 -2.77 5.91
CA GLY A 42 16.51 -3.22 4.52
C GLY A 42 17.05 -4.62 4.26
N LYS A 43 17.23 -5.42 5.31
CA LYS A 43 17.68 -6.81 5.27
C LYS A 43 16.59 -7.72 5.82
N TYR A 44 16.65 -9.02 5.49
CA TYR A 44 15.75 -10.03 6.04
C TYR A 44 16.53 -11.28 6.46
N TRP A 45 16.06 -11.94 7.52
CA TRP A 45 16.69 -13.12 8.11
C TRP A 45 15.79 -14.37 8.06
N HIS A 46 14.48 -14.17 7.95
CA HIS A 46 13.49 -15.24 8.01
C HIS A 46 13.32 -15.95 6.67
N ASP A 47 12.75 -17.16 6.73
CA ASP A 47 12.35 -17.90 5.53
C ASP A 47 11.45 -17.04 4.64
N TRP A 48 11.81 -16.96 3.35
CA TRP A 48 11.13 -16.08 2.42
C TRP A 48 9.68 -16.50 2.17
N ALA A 49 9.37 -17.80 2.10
CA ALA A 49 8.01 -18.23 1.84
C ALA A 49 7.08 -17.83 2.99
N MET A 50 7.55 -17.96 4.23
CA MET A 50 6.80 -17.52 5.41
C MET A 50 6.67 -15.99 5.47
N LEU A 51 7.76 -15.26 5.23
CA LEU A 51 7.74 -13.79 5.23
C LEU A 51 6.86 -13.23 4.10
N LYS A 52 6.88 -13.84 2.91
CA LYS A 52 6.03 -13.45 1.78
C LYS A 52 4.56 -13.63 2.12
N SER A 53 4.19 -14.72 2.80
CA SER A 53 2.82 -14.93 3.29
C SER A 53 2.39 -13.84 4.28
N LEU A 54 3.28 -13.45 5.21
CA LEU A 54 3.03 -12.34 6.13
C LEU A 54 2.86 -11.00 5.39
N LEU A 55 3.73 -10.71 4.42
CA LEU A 55 3.65 -9.47 3.62
C LEU A 55 2.37 -9.42 2.78
N SER A 56 1.97 -10.54 2.14
CA SER A 56 0.73 -10.67 1.38
C SER A 56 -0.49 -10.41 2.27
N PHE A 57 -0.54 -11.06 3.43
CA PHE A 57 -1.61 -10.85 4.41
C PHE A 57 -1.69 -9.39 4.85
N ARG A 58 -0.56 -8.80 5.25
CA ARG A 58 -0.53 -7.41 5.71
C ARG A 58 -0.88 -6.43 4.60
N LEU A 59 -0.42 -6.67 3.37
CA LEU A 59 -0.79 -5.89 2.19
C LEU A 59 -2.31 -5.87 1.97
N LYS A 60 -2.95 -7.05 1.97
CA LYS A 60 -4.41 -7.18 1.82
C LYS A 60 -5.14 -6.43 2.94
N GLN A 61 -4.71 -6.64 4.19
CA GLN A 61 -5.29 -5.98 5.35
C GLN A 61 -5.21 -4.44 5.23
N VAL A 62 -4.03 -3.90 4.88
CA VAL A 62 -3.83 -2.45 4.69
C VAL A 62 -4.74 -1.91 3.58
N LEU A 63 -4.86 -2.60 2.45
CA LEU A 63 -5.75 -2.18 1.36
C LEU A 63 -7.23 -2.22 1.79
N THR A 64 -7.64 -3.20 2.59
CA THR A 64 -8.99 -3.26 3.18
C THR A 64 -9.24 -2.10 4.13
N GLU A 65 -8.28 -1.79 5.01
CA GLU A 65 -8.36 -0.64 5.93
C GLU A 65 -8.59 0.68 5.17
N TYR A 66 -7.91 0.90 4.04
CA TYR A 66 -8.14 2.05 3.17
C TYR A 66 -9.54 2.06 2.56
N TYR A 67 -10.00 0.92 2.06
CA TYR A 67 -11.30 0.81 1.41
C TYR A 67 -12.43 1.08 2.41
N GLU A 68 -12.36 0.48 3.59
CA GLU A 68 -13.35 0.67 4.66
C GLU A 68 -13.37 2.10 5.20
N SER A 69 -12.19 2.68 5.45
CA SER A 69 -12.07 4.08 5.90
C SER A 69 -12.70 5.05 4.89
N HIS A 70 -12.61 4.73 3.60
CA HIS A 70 -13.21 5.51 2.54
C HIS A 70 -14.74 5.33 2.46
N MET A 71 -15.24 4.08 2.52
CA MET A 71 -16.67 3.79 2.47
C MET A 71 -17.43 4.38 3.68
N ALA A 72 -16.77 4.50 4.83
CA ALA A 72 -17.35 5.13 6.02
C ALA A 72 -17.51 6.66 5.90
N GLY A 73 -16.74 7.31 5.01
CA GLY A 73 -16.68 8.77 4.88
C GLY A 73 -17.53 9.36 3.75
N ASP A 74 -17.89 8.58 2.73
CA ASP A 74 -18.53 9.12 1.53
C ASP A 74 -19.52 8.13 0.90
N ILE A 75 -20.82 8.41 1.08
CA ILE A 75 -21.95 7.66 0.51
C ILE A 75 -22.08 7.88 -1.02
N GLY A 76 -21.31 8.81 -1.62
CA GLY A 76 -21.50 9.22 -3.02
C GLY A 76 -20.30 9.03 -3.94
N SER A 77 -19.05 9.09 -3.44
CA SER A 77 -17.87 9.07 -4.32
C SER A 77 -17.31 7.66 -4.48
N ARG A 78 -17.80 6.91 -5.48
CA ARG A 78 -17.05 5.78 -6.02
C ARG A 78 -15.78 6.34 -6.67
N GLN A 79 -14.70 6.40 -5.91
CA GLN A 79 -13.38 6.62 -6.51
C GLN A 79 -13.11 5.41 -7.39
N ASN A 80 -13.27 5.57 -8.70
CA ASN A 80 -12.47 4.76 -9.61
C ASN A 80 -11.02 4.99 -9.15
N LEU A 81 -10.32 3.92 -8.79
CA LEU A 81 -8.89 4.00 -8.57
C LEU A 81 -8.27 4.76 -9.75
N ILE A 82 -7.15 5.46 -9.56
CA ILE A 82 -6.54 6.28 -10.63
C ILE A 82 -6.39 5.51 -11.95
N SER A 83 -6.29 4.18 -11.89
CA SER A 83 -6.18 3.26 -13.02
C SER A 83 -7.50 2.74 -13.63
N GLY A 84 -8.67 3.17 -13.13
CA GLY A 84 -9.99 2.69 -13.59
C GLY A 84 -10.32 1.24 -13.21
N GLU A 85 -9.43 0.54 -12.52
CA GLU A 85 -9.61 -0.84 -12.03
C GLU A 85 -10.50 -0.90 -10.78
N THR A 86 -11.12 -2.06 -10.52
CA THR A 86 -11.91 -2.26 -9.29
C THR A 86 -10.99 -2.54 -8.09
N TYR A 87 -11.51 -2.36 -6.87
CA TYR A 87 -10.74 -2.68 -5.65
C TYR A 87 -10.25 -4.15 -5.61
N PRO A 88 -11.07 -5.17 -5.91
CA PRO A 88 -10.60 -6.55 -6.00
C PRO A 88 -9.47 -6.76 -7.01
N ASP A 89 -9.54 -6.09 -8.17
CA ASP A 89 -8.52 -6.18 -9.21
C ASP A 89 -7.19 -5.58 -8.74
N LEU A 90 -7.23 -4.41 -8.08
CA LEU A 90 -6.05 -3.81 -7.47
C LEU A 90 -5.39 -4.76 -6.47
N VAL A 91 -6.16 -5.32 -5.53
CA VAL A 91 -5.64 -6.22 -4.49
C VAL A 91 -4.97 -7.43 -5.12
N LYS A 92 -5.66 -8.07 -6.07
CA LYS A 92 -5.13 -9.23 -6.80
C LYS A 92 -3.83 -8.90 -7.53
N ARG A 93 -3.77 -7.78 -8.23
CA ARG A 93 -2.60 -7.37 -9.01
C ARG A 93 -1.37 -7.12 -8.13
N LEU A 94 -1.53 -6.40 -7.02
CA LEU A 94 -0.41 -6.16 -6.09
C LEU A 94 0.02 -7.45 -5.37
N ASP A 95 -0.92 -8.30 -5.01
CA ASP A 95 -0.63 -9.60 -4.39
C ASP A 95 0.14 -10.52 -5.35
N GLN A 96 -0.27 -10.59 -6.62
CA GLN A 96 0.43 -11.33 -7.66
C GLN A 96 1.83 -10.76 -7.96
N ALA A 97 1.97 -9.43 -7.94
CA ALA A 97 3.28 -8.79 -8.10
C ALA A 97 4.23 -9.19 -6.96
N LEU A 98 3.74 -9.20 -5.71
CA LEU A 98 4.51 -9.70 -4.56
C LEU A 98 4.80 -11.20 -4.68
N ASP A 99 3.85 -12.01 -5.16
CA ASP A 99 4.03 -13.46 -5.31
C ASP A 99 5.09 -13.83 -6.36
N SER A 100 5.27 -12.99 -7.37
CA SER A 100 6.23 -13.20 -8.47
C SER A 100 7.70 -13.28 -8.02
N PHE A 101 8.01 -12.78 -6.82
CA PHE A 101 9.33 -12.89 -6.21
C PHE A 101 9.53 -14.30 -5.63
N VAL A 102 10.16 -15.18 -6.41
CA VAL A 102 10.40 -16.59 -6.04
C VAL A 102 11.64 -16.77 -5.17
N GLU A 103 12.75 -16.09 -5.52
CA GLU A 103 14.06 -16.34 -4.92
C GLU A 103 14.27 -15.66 -3.55
N GLY A 104 13.57 -14.55 -3.32
CA GLY A 104 13.73 -13.72 -2.14
C GLY A 104 12.90 -12.44 -2.26
N PRO A 105 12.83 -11.61 -1.21
CA PRO A 105 12.11 -10.34 -1.26
C PRO A 105 12.75 -9.38 -2.27
N PRO A 106 11.98 -8.43 -2.83
CA PRO A 106 12.54 -7.37 -3.66
C PRO A 106 13.56 -6.52 -2.91
N PHE A 107 14.53 -5.92 -3.60
CA PHE A 107 15.50 -5.00 -2.97
C PHE A 107 14.86 -3.78 -2.30
N THR A 108 13.60 -3.51 -2.63
CA THR A 108 12.76 -2.46 -2.06
C THR A 108 11.96 -2.91 -0.83
N VAL A 109 12.20 -4.10 -0.29
CA VAL A 109 11.45 -4.66 0.86
C VAL A 109 11.48 -3.76 2.08
N GLN A 110 12.56 -2.99 2.28
CA GLN A 110 12.61 -1.96 3.32
C GLN A 110 11.42 -0.99 3.19
N ARG A 111 11.27 -0.42 2.00
CA ARG A 111 10.23 0.56 1.72
C ARG A 111 8.84 -0.07 1.74
N LEU A 112 8.72 -1.32 1.30
CA LEU A 112 7.48 -2.09 1.42
C LEU A 112 7.06 -2.18 2.90
N CYS A 113 7.96 -2.62 3.78
CA CYS A 113 7.67 -2.76 5.21
C CYS A 113 7.32 -1.43 5.88
N GLU A 114 8.03 -0.34 5.56
CA GLU A 114 7.68 1.01 6.06
C GLU A 114 6.23 1.38 5.74
N ILE A 115 5.78 1.15 4.50
CA ILE A 115 4.42 1.44 4.06
C ILE A 115 3.41 0.55 4.77
N LEU A 116 3.68 -0.75 4.86
CA LEU A 116 2.76 -1.71 5.48
C LEU A 116 2.60 -1.52 6.99
N LEU A 117 3.61 -0.95 7.66
CA LEU A 117 3.58 -0.61 9.07
C LEU A 117 2.83 0.70 9.35
N LYS A 118 2.98 1.72 8.49
CA LYS A 118 2.42 3.07 8.72
C LYS A 118 1.69 3.63 7.48
N PRO A 119 0.70 2.90 6.92
CA PRO A 119 0.14 3.21 5.61
C PRO A 119 -0.50 4.60 5.58
N GLN A 120 -1.44 4.89 6.48
CA GLN A 120 -2.18 6.16 6.47
C GLN A 120 -1.31 7.38 6.81
N SER A 121 -0.21 7.19 7.55
CA SER A 121 0.75 8.27 7.85
C SER A 121 1.59 8.64 6.63
N ILE A 122 1.93 7.66 5.78
CA ILE A 122 2.80 7.87 4.62
C ILE A 122 1.97 8.26 3.40
N TYR A 123 0.83 7.59 3.20
CA TYR A 123 -0.09 7.81 2.09
C TYR A 123 -1.53 7.90 2.62
N PRO A 124 -2.09 9.11 2.78
CA PRO A 124 -3.45 9.28 3.28
C PRO A 124 -4.56 8.78 2.34
N ASN A 125 -4.23 8.46 1.09
CA ASN A 125 -5.19 8.09 0.05
C ASN A 125 -4.77 6.78 -0.63
N ILE A 126 -5.75 5.87 -0.83
CA ILE A 126 -5.55 4.55 -1.43
C ILE A 126 -4.87 4.61 -2.79
N ALA A 127 -5.18 5.62 -3.61
CA ALA A 127 -4.64 5.74 -4.95
C ALA A 127 -3.15 6.15 -4.95
N LYS A 128 -2.71 6.92 -3.95
CA LYS A 128 -1.26 7.18 -3.75
C LYS A 128 -0.56 5.95 -3.19
N ALA A 129 -1.20 5.26 -2.25
CA ALA A 129 -0.66 4.03 -1.66
C ALA A 129 -0.49 2.94 -2.72
N SER A 130 -1.48 2.73 -3.58
CA SER A 130 -1.45 1.72 -4.65
C SER A 130 -0.33 1.98 -5.66
N LEU A 131 -0.18 3.23 -6.12
CA LEU A 131 0.90 3.62 -7.03
C LEU A 131 2.29 3.45 -6.39
N ALA A 132 2.41 3.73 -5.08
CA ALA A 132 3.67 3.55 -4.36
C ALA A 132 4.03 2.06 -4.23
N LEU A 133 3.07 1.23 -3.82
CA LEU A 133 3.23 -0.22 -3.69
C LEU A 133 3.56 -0.87 -5.04
N GLU A 134 2.87 -0.48 -6.10
CA GLU A 134 3.14 -0.93 -7.46
C GLU A 134 4.59 -0.63 -7.87
N LYS A 135 5.06 0.59 -7.68
CA LYS A 135 6.45 0.96 -8.02
C LYS A 135 7.48 0.13 -7.26
N ILE A 136 7.20 -0.16 -5.99
CA ILE A 136 8.07 -0.97 -5.14
C ILE A 136 8.10 -2.43 -5.59
N LEU A 137 6.99 -2.95 -6.10
CA LEU A 137 6.85 -4.32 -6.56
C LEU A 137 7.19 -4.52 -8.05
N LEU A 138 7.35 -3.45 -8.83
CA LEU A 138 7.74 -3.52 -10.25
C LEU A 138 9.25 -3.76 -10.46
N VAL A 139 10.02 -3.81 -9.38
CA VAL A 139 11.45 -4.13 -9.43
C VAL A 139 11.68 -5.59 -9.81
N THR A 140 12.87 -5.90 -10.31
CA THR A 140 13.20 -7.25 -10.80
C THR A 140 14.32 -7.93 -10.01
N SER A 141 15.03 -7.21 -9.14
CA SER A 141 16.09 -7.79 -8.30
C SER A 141 15.61 -8.09 -6.89
N THR A 142 16.21 -9.14 -6.32
CA THR A 142 15.91 -9.67 -5.00
C THR A 142 17.08 -9.48 -4.03
N LEU A 143 16.82 -9.68 -2.74
CA LEU A 143 17.85 -9.71 -1.71
C LEU A 143 18.20 -11.14 -1.30
N PRO A 144 19.49 -11.43 -1.03
CA PRO A 144 19.88 -12.66 -0.36
C PRO A 144 19.50 -12.60 1.13
N VAL A 145 19.29 -13.78 1.74
CA VAL A 145 19.07 -13.90 3.18
C VAL A 145 20.28 -13.32 3.92
N CYS A 146 20.03 -12.55 4.97
CA CYS A 146 21.06 -11.96 5.79
C CYS A 146 21.71 -13.01 6.70
N VAL A 147 23.04 -12.99 6.76
CA VAL A 147 23.87 -13.85 7.61
C VAL A 147 24.50 -13.07 8.78
N ASP A 148 24.28 -11.76 8.85
CA ASP A 148 24.73 -10.93 9.95
C ASP A 148 23.91 -11.24 11.22
N PRO A 149 24.43 -10.97 12.42
CA PRO A 149 23.64 -11.09 13.66
C PRO A 149 22.33 -10.32 13.59
N TYR A 150 21.26 -10.89 14.16
CA TYR A 150 19.96 -10.23 14.20
C TYR A 150 20.04 -8.94 15.03
N PRO A 151 19.51 -7.81 14.55
CA PRO A 151 19.61 -6.55 15.25
C PRO A 151 18.75 -6.54 16.52
N SER A 152 19.35 -6.11 17.62
CA SER A 152 18.62 -5.77 18.85
C SER A 152 17.99 -4.39 18.68
N LEU A 153 16.82 -4.29 18.05
CA LEU A 153 16.13 -3.00 18.00
C LEU A 153 15.63 -2.63 19.41
N PRO A 154 15.90 -1.42 19.91
CA PRO A 154 15.12 -0.89 21.01
C PRO A 154 13.69 -0.69 20.51
N LEU A 155 12.71 -1.36 21.12
CA LEU A 155 11.30 -1.01 20.92
C LEU A 155 11.16 0.48 21.19
N SER A 156 10.78 1.24 20.16
CA SER A 156 10.72 2.69 20.23
C SER A 156 9.58 3.12 21.15
N ASN A 157 9.91 3.37 22.41
CA ASN A 157 9.16 4.29 23.25
C ASN A 157 9.54 5.71 22.80
N SER A 158 8.56 6.49 22.36
CA SER A 158 8.74 7.92 22.13
C SER A 158 9.32 8.59 23.38
N SER A 159 10.55 9.14 23.26
CA SER A 159 11.06 10.36 23.92
C SER A 159 12.54 10.28 24.33
N ALA A 160 13.31 11.23 23.82
CA ALA A 160 14.54 11.85 24.37
C ALA A 160 15.93 11.17 24.20
N HIS A 161 16.86 11.99 23.69
CA HIS A 161 18.31 12.17 23.99
C HIS A 161 18.95 11.19 25.01
N GLU A 162 20.20 10.73 24.98
CA GLU A 162 21.53 11.03 24.36
C GLU A 162 22.38 9.74 24.62
N GLU A 163 23.52 9.41 24.01
CA GLU A 163 24.85 10.03 24.09
C GLU A 163 25.78 9.33 23.07
N VAL A 164 26.64 10.11 22.40
CA VAL A 164 27.87 9.59 21.77
C VAL A 164 29.04 10.17 22.55
N VAL A 165 29.73 9.30 23.29
CA VAL A 165 31.00 9.58 23.96
C VAL A 165 32.16 9.29 23.01
N GLY A 166 32.96 10.32 22.74
CA GLY A 166 34.42 10.24 22.85
C GLY A 166 35.24 10.04 21.57
N SER A 167 35.85 11.13 21.08
CA SER A 167 37.27 11.15 20.69
C SER A 167 37.82 12.60 20.69
N GLN A 168 39.08 12.71 21.10
CA GLN A 168 39.74 13.86 21.72
C GLN A 168 40.13 15.06 20.83
N GLU A 169 40.34 16.18 21.53
CA GLU A 169 40.92 17.49 21.19
C GLU A 169 42.16 17.47 20.27
N GLN A 170 42.39 18.57 19.51
CA GLN A 170 43.42 19.59 19.79
C GLN A 170 43.22 20.89 18.96
N ASN A 171 43.33 22.02 19.67
CA ASN A 171 44.07 23.25 19.32
C ASN A 171 43.29 24.59 19.26
N LEU A 172 43.74 25.53 20.10
CA LEU A 172 43.25 26.88 20.35
C LEU A 172 43.81 27.89 19.33
N GLY A 173 43.02 28.93 19.01
CA GLY A 173 43.52 30.17 18.41
C GLY A 173 42.42 31.19 18.15
N SER A 174 42.25 32.15 19.05
CA SER A 174 41.24 33.22 19.07
C SER A 174 41.29 34.20 17.87
N PRO A 175 40.25 35.02 17.69
CA PRO A 175 40.50 36.45 17.48
C PRO A 175 39.68 37.41 18.37
N LYS A 176 40.28 38.59 18.54
CA LYS A 176 39.94 39.68 19.47
C LYS A 176 38.88 40.67 18.94
N GLN A 177 38.41 41.48 19.89
CA GLN A 177 37.33 42.48 19.92
C GLN A 177 37.57 43.78 19.13
N ASN A 178 36.46 44.49 18.79
CA ASN A 178 36.17 45.94 19.00
C ASN A 178 34.97 46.35 18.12
N GLY A 179 33.97 47.18 18.48
CA GLY A 179 33.63 47.94 19.69
C GLY A 179 32.49 48.97 19.40
N ILE A 180 31.76 49.37 20.46
CA ILE A 180 31.05 50.68 20.67
C ILE A 180 29.67 50.85 19.95
N GLN A 181 28.52 50.67 20.65
CA GLN A 181 27.63 51.69 21.32
C GLN A 181 27.14 52.81 20.37
N ASP A 182 25.90 53.32 20.30
CA ASP A 182 24.55 53.16 20.91
C ASP A 182 23.64 54.24 20.19
N PRO A 183 22.40 54.62 20.58
CA PRO A 183 21.13 54.35 19.88
C PRO A 183 20.40 55.63 19.38
N VAL A 184 19.13 55.54 18.91
CA VAL A 184 17.97 56.44 19.20
C VAL A 184 16.94 56.52 18.05
N ALA A 185 15.72 56.07 18.41
CA ALA A 185 14.35 56.55 18.11
C ALA A 185 13.67 56.52 16.72
N ILE A 186 12.50 55.84 16.70
CA ILE A 186 11.11 56.28 16.34
C ILE A 186 10.96 56.97 14.96
N VAL A 187 10.08 56.58 14.01
CA VAL A 187 8.61 56.75 14.01
C VAL A 187 7.92 55.87 12.94
N ASP A 188 6.71 55.46 13.32
CA ASP A 188 5.55 54.90 12.61
C ASP A 188 5.19 55.55 11.26
N VAL A 189 4.86 54.76 10.22
CA VAL A 189 3.93 55.10 9.12
C VAL A 189 3.37 53.82 8.49
N GLU A 190 2.08 53.52 8.74
CA GLU A 190 1.25 52.63 7.91
C GLU A 190 1.12 53.18 6.48
N MET A 191 1.03 52.34 5.45
CA MET A 191 0.22 52.64 4.26
C MET A 191 -0.26 51.38 3.53
N VAL A 192 -1.45 51.57 2.99
CA VAL A 192 -2.46 50.63 2.51
C VAL A 192 -2.40 50.46 0.98
N ASP A 193 -2.87 49.30 0.55
CA ASP A 193 -3.71 48.98 -0.62
C ASP A 193 -3.36 49.49 -2.03
N ALA A 194 -3.31 48.55 -2.98
CA ALA A 194 -3.57 48.79 -4.40
C ALA A 194 -4.00 47.50 -5.09
N ILE A 195 -5.31 47.35 -5.20
CA ILE A 195 -6.06 46.46 -6.08
C ILE A 195 -5.84 46.95 -7.53
N THR A 196 -5.62 46.04 -8.47
CA THR A 196 -6.03 46.26 -9.87
C THR A 196 -6.70 45.00 -10.39
N GLU A 197 -8.01 45.12 -10.55
CA GLU A 197 -8.88 44.30 -11.37
C GLU A 197 -8.59 44.59 -12.85
N ASP A 198 -8.61 43.56 -13.69
CA ASP A 198 -8.96 43.69 -15.11
C ASP A 198 -9.89 42.51 -15.45
N GLU A 199 -11.20 42.79 -15.50
CA GLU A 199 -12.13 42.17 -16.45
C GLU A 199 -11.73 42.67 -17.87
N GLU A 200 -11.97 42.00 -19.00
CA GLU A 200 -13.25 41.54 -19.51
C GLU A 200 -12.99 40.82 -20.85
N LYS A 201 -13.82 39.83 -21.19
CA LYS A 201 -14.69 39.80 -22.39
C LYS A 201 -14.80 38.43 -23.09
N ALA A 202 -16.07 38.00 -23.17
CA ALA A 202 -16.58 36.86 -23.92
C ALA A 202 -16.71 37.14 -25.42
N GLU A 203 -16.61 36.10 -26.26
CA GLU A 203 -17.30 36.05 -27.56
C GLU A 203 -17.69 34.61 -27.94
N THR A 204 -18.98 34.46 -28.22
CA THR A 204 -19.73 33.30 -28.69
C THR A 204 -19.47 32.98 -30.17
N THR A 205 -19.50 31.71 -30.58
CA THR A 205 -19.99 31.32 -31.91
C THR A 205 -20.63 29.93 -31.87
N GLU A 206 -21.92 29.90 -32.13
CA GLU A 206 -22.74 28.71 -32.42
C GLU A 206 -22.39 28.15 -33.81
N GLN A 207 -22.34 26.83 -33.96
CA GLN A 207 -22.72 26.19 -35.22
C GLN A 207 -23.64 24.99 -34.91
N HIS A 208 -24.88 25.17 -35.34
CA HIS A 208 -25.98 24.24 -35.38
C HIS A 208 -25.95 23.57 -36.77
N GLU A 209 -25.76 22.26 -36.83
CA GLU A 209 -26.20 21.46 -37.99
C GLU A 209 -26.93 20.22 -37.48
N GLN A 210 -28.24 20.26 -37.73
CA GLN A 210 -29.22 19.21 -37.54
C GLN A 210 -29.50 18.62 -38.92
N LEU A 211 -29.40 17.30 -39.05
CA LEU A 211 -29.99 16.56 -40.18
C LEU A 211 -30.59 15.25 -39.68
N ASP A 212 -31.82 15.08 -40.13
CA ASP A 212 -32.91 14.20 -39.71
C ASP A 212 -32.73 12.70 -39.98
N SER A 213 -33.74 11.96 -39.47
CA SER A 213 -34.37 10.77 -40.09
C SER A 213 -33.92 9.42 -39.50
N MET A 214 -34.76 8.49 -39.05
CA MET A 214 -36.22 8.33 -39.09
C MET A 214 -36.62 7.23 -38.07
N THR A 215 -37.83 7.36 -37.54
CA THR A 215 -38.60 6.40 -36.73
C THR A 215 -38.91 5.10 -37.48
N GLU A 216 -38.91 3.94 -36.80
CA GLU A 216 -40.01 2.93 -36.82
C GLU A 216 -39.77 1.76 -35.84
N GLU A 217 -40.76 1.53 -34.98
CA GLU A 217 -41.16 0.24 -34.36
C GLU A 217 -42.44 -0.23 -35.09
N PRO A 218 -43.04 -1.42 -34.87
CA PRO A 218 -42.57 -2.73 -34.36
C PRO A 218 -43.03 -3.90 -35.28
N SER A 219 -42.69 -5.16 -34.99
CA SER A 219 -43.56 -6.32 -35.28
C SER A 219 -43.09 -7.63 -34.63
N GLU A 220 -44.01 -8.22 -33.85
CA GLU A 220 -44.08 -9.64 -33.52
C GLU A 220 -44.47 -10.45 -34.78
N ILE A 221 -44.00 -11.69 -34.93
CA ILE A 221 -44.87 -12.88 -35.11
C ILE A 221 -44.08 -14.21 -35.04
N SER A 222 -44.60 -15.09 -34.18
CA SER A 222 -44.71 -16.56 -34.22
C SER A 222 -43.70 -17.43 -34.99
N SER A 223 -43.20 -18.45 -34.29
CA SER A 223 -43.34 -19.82 -34.82
C SER A 223 -43.57 -20.79 -33.68
N ASP A 224 -44.82 -21.23 -33.56
CA ASP A 224 -45.21 -22.47 -32.91
C ASP A 224 -44.42 -23.67 -33.46
N GLY A 225 -44.03 -24.55 -32.55
CA GLY A 225 -43.40 -25.84 -32.82
C GLY A 225 -43.93 -26.85 -31.82
N ASP A 226 -45.22 -27.16 -31.95
CA ASP A 226 -45.91 -28.28 -31.34
C ASP A 226 -45.20 -29.60 -31.66
N THR A 227 -44.85 -30.38 -30.63
CA THR A 227 -44.91 -31.85 -30.65
C THR A 227 -44.95 -32.35 -29.21
N ILE A 228 -46.16 -32.58 -28.73
CA ILE A 228 -46.47 -33.59 -27.73
C ILE A 228 -45.86 -34.93 -28.15
N LEU A 229 -45.22 -35.65 -27.22
CA LEU A 229 -45.41 -37.10 -26.95
C LEU A 229 -44.40 -37.59 -25.89
N ALA A 230 -44.89 -37.76 -24.66
CA ALA A 230 -44.48 -38.86 -23.77
C ALA A 230 -45.61 -39.92 -23.82
N PRO A 231 -45.54 -41.11 -23.17
CA PRO A 231 -44.43 -41.76 -22.46
C PRO A 231 -44.29 -43.28 -22.82
N VAL A 232 -43.47 -44.00 -22.03
CA VAL A 232 -43.66 -45.39 -21.50
C VAL A 232 -42.56 -46.42 -21.86
N ASN A 233 -41.92 -46.86 -20.76
CA ASN A 233 -41.38 -48.18 -20.41
C ASN A 233 -41.01 -49.17 -21.52
N GLY A 234 -39.73 -49.54 -21.51
CA GLY A 234 -39.24 -50.82 -22.01
C GLY A 234 -38.37 -51.49 -20.95
N VAL A 235 -38.97 -52.40 -20.20
CA VAL A 235 -38.27 -53.42 -19.40
C VAL A 235 -37.55 -54.35 -20.38
N ASN A 236 -36.29 -54.69 -20.16
CA ASN A 236 -35.75 -55.93 -20.70
C ASN A 236 -34.69 -56.52 -19.77
N ALA A 237 -35.04 -57.67 -19.24
CA ALA A 237 -34.14 -58.66 -18.68
C ALA A 237 -33.58 -59.53 -19.82
N ALA A 238 -32.31 -59.91 -19.72
CA ALA A 238 -31.71 -61.14 -20.29
C ALA A 238 -30.24 -61.16 -19.81
N VAL A 239 -29.83 -62.00 -18.85
CA VAL A 239 -29.59 -63.47 -18.88
C VAL A 239 -28.12 -63.79 -19.23
N ASP A 240 -27.57 -64.74 -18.45
CA ASP A 240 -26.42 -65.61 -18.73
C ASP A 240 -25.02 -64.99 -18.93
N THR A 241 -24.15 -65.10 -17.93
CA THR A 241 -23.16 -66.20 -17.78
C THR A 241 -22.42 -66.05 -16.44
#